data_AF-A0AB73G847-F1
#
_entry.id   AF-A0AB73G847-F1
#
_cell.length_a   1.000
_cell.length_b   1.000
_cell.length_c   1.000
_cell.angle_alpha   90.00
_cell.angle_beta   90.00
_cell.angle_gamma   90.00
#
_symmetry.space_group_name_H-M   'P 1'
#
loop_
_entity.id
_entity.type
_entity.pdbx_description
1 polymer ?
#
loop_
_entity_poly.entity_id
_entity_poly.type
_entity_poly.pdbx_seq_one_letter_code
_entity_poly.pdbx_strand_id
1 'polypeptide(L)' 'MNHGAAVTMIDRCTLPENWRVLGDEEGLPPLPPADLELHRSPGICDPLTGDLVSLIEAMMDERRRASIDAFA' A
#
# COMPACT_ATOMS: atom_id res chain seq x y z
N MET A 1 2.78 6.95 -20.30
CA MET A 1 1.65 7.04 -21.24
C MET A 1 0.76 5.83 -21.01
N ASN A 2 -0.54 6.01 -20.76
CA ASN A 2 -1.51 4.90 -20.64
C ASN A 2 -2.16 4.69 -22.02
N HIS A 3 -2.07 3.47 -22.57
CA HIS A 3 -2.61 3.12 -23.90
C HIS A 3 -4.02 2.49 -23.85
N GLY A 4 -4.60 2.28 -22.66
CA GLY A 4 -5.96 1.75 -22.51
C GLY A 4 -6.16 0.31 -23.01
N ALA A 5 -5.08 -0.44 -23.23
CA ALA A 5 -5.13 -1.77 -23.84
C ALA A 5 -5.34 -2.94 -22.85
N ALA A 6 -5.25 -2.67 -21.55
CA ALA A 6 -5.35 -3.70 -20.51
C ALA A 6 -5.87 -3.12 -19.19
N VAL A 7 -6.32 -4.02 -18.32
CA VAL A 7 -6.65 -3.77 -16.92
C VAL A 7 -5.58 -4.44 -16.05
N THR A 8 -5.20 -3.79 -14.93
CA THR A 8 -4.27 -4.36 -13.95
C THR A 8 -4.78 -4.13 -12.54
N MET A 9 -4.31 -4.97 -11.62
CA MET A 9 -4.42 -4.73 -10.19
C MET A 9 -3.22 -3.88 -9.76
N ILE A 10 -3.46 -2.85 -8.97
CA ILE A 10 -2.42 -1.97 -8.42
C ILE A 10 -2.86 -1.48 -7.04
N ASP A 11 -1.89 -1.30 -6.14
CA ASP A 11 -2.17 -0.65 -4.87
C ASP A 11 -2.60 0.80 -5.10
N ARG A 12 -3.64 1.25 -4.39
CA ARG A 12 -4.24 2.58 -4.60
C ARG A 12 -3.25 3.70 -4.34
N CYS A 13 -2.30 3.51 -3.44
CA CYS A 13 -1.30 4.53 -3.14
C CYS A 13 -0.23 4.68 -4.24
N THR A 14 -0.31 3.87 -5.30
CA THR A 14 0.56 3.93 -6.48
C THR A 14 -0.23 4.17 -7.77
N LEU A 15 -1.55 4.42 -7.66
CA LEU A 15 -2.41 4.67 -8.82
C LEU A 15 -2.09 6.04 -9.44
N PRO A 16 -1.73 6.10 -10.74
CA PRO A 16 -1.57 7.37 -11.43
C PRO A 16 -2.92 8.11 -11.54
N GLU A 17 -2.92 9.43 -11.36
CA GLU A 17 -4.13 10.27 -11.37
C GLU A 17 -4.97 10.15 -12.65
N ASN A 18 -4.33 9.81 -13.78
CA ASN A 18 -4.99 9.69 -15.08
C ASN A 18 -5.58 8.30 -15.36
N TRP A 19 -5.66 7.42 -14.35
CA TRP A 19 -6.20 6.07 -14.48
C TRP A 19 -7.59 5.99 -13.85
N ARG A 20 -8.48 5.23 -14.48
CA ARG A 20 -9.81 4.94 -13.95
C ARG A 20 -9.76 3.71 -13.05
N VAL A 21 -10.40 3.78 -11.89
CA VAL A 21 -10.65 2.63 -11.02
C VAL A 21 -11.86 1.86 -11.53
N LEU A 22 -11.78 0.53 -11.53
CA LEU A 22 -12.86 -0.38 -11.90
C LEU A 22 -13.25 -1.22 -10.68
N GLY A 23 -14.54 -1.53 -10.53
CA GLY A 23 -15.09 -2.24 -9.37
C GLY A 23 -16.39 -2.97 -9.68
N ASP A 24 -17.31 -2.96 -8.73
CA ASP A 24 -18.58 -3.72 -8.79
C ASP A 24 -19.46 -3.32 -9.99
N GLU A 25 -19.49 -2.04 -10.37
CA GLU A 25 -20.23 -1.55 -11.55
C GLU A 25 -19.76 -2.19 -12.86
N GLU A 26 -18.49 -2.62 -12.92
CA GLU A 26 -17.92 -3.36 -14.05
C GLU A 26 -17.94 -4.89 -13.87
N GLY A 27 -18.57 -5.39 -12.80
CA GLY A 27 -18.65 -6.82 -12.48
C GLY A 27 -17.34 -7.41 -11.97
N LEU A 28 -16.40 -6.58 -11.50
CA LEU A 28 -15.13 -7.05 -10.93
C LEU A 28 -15.28 -7.37 -9.44
N PRO A 29 -14.70 -8.49 -8.96
CA PRO A 29 -14.78 -8.86 -7.56
C PRO A 29 -13.95 -7.90 -6.69
N PRO A 30 -14.28 -7.78 -5.38
CA PRO A 30 -13.43 -7.08 -4.45
C PRO A 30 -12.06 -7.78 -4.36
N LEU A 31 -11.00 -6.97 -4.30
CA LEU A 31 -9.65 -7.48 -4.08
C LEU A 31 -9.38 -7.61 -2.57
N PRO A 32 -8.61 -8.62 -2.14
CA PRO A 32 -8.15 -8.70 -0.77
C PRO A 32 -7.25 -7.50 -0.42
N PRO A 33 -7.09 -7.17 0.86
CA PRO A 33 -6.13 -6.14 1.28
C PRO A 33 -4.71 -6.53 0.86
N ALA A 34 -3.92 -5.52 0.47
CA ALA A 34 -2.49 -5.65 0.20
C ALA A 34 -1.71 -5.18 1.43
N ASP A 35 -1.49 -6.09 2.37
CA ASP A 35 -0.75 -5.79 3.60
C ASP A 35 0.75 -5.81 3.35
N LEU A 36 1.45 -4.79 3.85
CA LEU A 36 2.91 -4.72 3.86
C LEU A 36 3.42 -5.19 5.22
N GLU A 37 4.32 -6.17 5.21
CA GLU A 37 4.93 -6.73 6.42
C GLU A 37 6.42 -6.40 6.50
N LEU A 38 6.87 -6.00 7.70
CA LEU A 38 8.28 -5.79 7.99
C LEU A 38 8.85 -7.04 8.67
N HIS A 39 9.65 -7.81 7.92
CA HIS A 39 10.32 -8.99 8.46
C HIS A 39 11.69 -8.63 9.04
N ARG A 40 11.96 -9.11 10.25
CA ARG A 40 13.27 -9.00 10.91
C ARG A 40 13.81 -10.36 11.27
N SER A 41 15.12 -10.54 11.11
CA SER A 41 15.79 -11.75 11.60
C SER A 41 15.90 -11.70 13.13
N PRO A 42 15.54 -12.78 13.86
CA PRO A 42 15.64 -12.82 15.31
C PRO A 42 17.06 -12.65 15.85
N GLY A 43 18.08 -12.88 15.01
CA GLY A 43 19.49 -12.74 15.39
C GLY A 43 20.07 -11.33 15.23
N ILE A 44 19.30 -10.36 14.71
CA ILE A 44 19.76 -8.99 14.58
C ILE A 44 19.45 -8.25 15.89
N CYS A 45 20.50 -7.95 16.66
CA CYS A 45 20.41 -7.23 17.94
C CYS A 45 21.05 -5.83 17.88
N ASP A 46 21.33 -5.32 16.68
CA ASP A 46 21.93 -4.01 16.49
C ASP A 46 20.91 -2.90 16.83
N PRO A 47 21.24 -1.95 17.74
CA PRO A 47 20.32 -0.89 18.15
C PRO A 47 19.84 0.01 16.99
N LEU A 48 20.70 0.29 16.01
CA LEU A 48 20.33 1.13 14.86
C LEU A 48 19.26 0.44 13.99
N THR A 49 19.28 -0.88 13.94
CA THR A 49 18.20 -1.65 13.30
C THR A 49 16.88 -1.48 14.06
N GLY A 50 16.90 -1.42 15.39
CA GLY A 50 15.72 -1.15 16.20
C GLY A 50 15.13 0.24 15.93
N ASP A 51 15.98 1.26 15.85
CA ASP A 51 15.57 2.63 15.53
C ASP A 51 14.99 2.71 14.11
N LEU A 52 15.62 2.05 13.13
CA LEU A 52 15.12 1.99 11.75
C LEU A 52 13.75 1.31 11.67
N VAL A 53 13.55 0.18 12.37
CA VAL A 53 12.27 -0.51 12.44
C VAL A 53 11.20 0.42 12.99
N SER A 54 11.49 1.10 14.09
CA SER A 54 10.55 2.04 14.73
C SER A 54 10.16 3.19 13.80
N LEU A 55 11.13 3.69 13.01
CA LEU A 55 10.89 4.74 12.02
C LEU A 55 10.02 4.25 10.85
N ILE A 56 10.28 3.05 10.33
CA ILE A 56 9.47 2.45 9.26
C ILE A 56 8.04 2.22 9.75
N GLU A 57 7.85 1.67 10.95
CA GLU A 57 6.53 1.45 11.56
C GLU A 57 5.75 2.77 11.70
N ALA A 58 6.39 3.84 12.20
CA ALA A 58 5.76 5.15 12.31
C ALA A 58 5.34 5.73 10.95
N MET A 59 6.18 5.61 9.92
CA MET A 59 5.86 6.04 8.56
C MET A 59 4.68 5.26 7.97
N MET A 60 4.62 3.95 8.21
CA MET A 60 3.53 3.10 7.75
C MET A 60 2.20 3.45 8.44
N ASP A 61 2.22 3.72 9.74
CA ASP A 61 1.03 4.13 10.49
C ASP A 61 0.52 5.51 10.05
N GLU A 62 1.41 6.46 9.78
CA GLU A 62 1.04 7.75 9.21
C GLU A 62 0.39 7.61 7.84
N ARG A 63 0.97 6.78 6.98
CA ARG A 63 0.39 6.48 5.65
C ARG A 63 -0.96 5.79 5.76
N ARG A 64 -1.13 4.85 6.70
CA ARG A 64 -2.40 4.17 6.94
C ARG A 64 -3.49 5.16 7.36
N ARG A 65 -3.18 6.09 8.28
CA ARG A 65 -4.12 7.15 8.69
C ARG A 65 -4.51 8.06 7.53
N ALA A 66 -3.53 8.55 6.78
CA ALA A 66 -3.79 9.40 5.61
C ALA A 66 -4.63 8.69 4.53
N SER A 67 -4.43 7.38 4.35
CA SER A 67 -5.25 6.55 3.48
C SER A 67 -6.70 6.49 3.97
N ILE A 68 -6.94 6.18 5.25
CA ILE A 68 -8.29 6.09 5.83
C ILE A 68 -9.04 7.42 5.71
N ASP A 69 -8.39 8.55 6.01
CA ASP A 69 -9.00 9.89 5.95
C ASP A 69 -9.35 10.32 4.51
N ALA A 70 -8.63 9.83 3.50
CA ALA A 70 -8.95 10.07 2.09
C ALA A 70 -10.21 9.33 1.61
N PHE A 71 -10.76 8.41 2.43
CA PHE A 71 -11.93 7.58 2.11
C PHE A 71 -13.11 7.80 3.07
N ALA A 72 -13.06 8.82 3.94
CA ALA A 72 -14.15 9.27 4.80
C ALA A 72 -14.86 10.51 4.22
#